data_AF-A0A966NS35-F1
#
_entry.id   AF-A0A966NS35-F1
#
_cell.length_a   1.000
_cell.length_b   1.000
_cell.length_c   1.000
_cell.angle_alpha   90.00
_cell.angle_beta   90.00
_cell.angle_gamma   90.00
#
_symmetry.space_group_name_H-M   'P 1'
#
loop_
_entity.id
_entity.type
_entity.pdbx_description
1 polymer ?
#
loop_
_entity_poly.entity_id
_entity_poly.type
_entity_poly.pdbx_seq_one_letter_code
_entity_poly.pdbx_strand_id
1 'polypeptide(L)'
;FYKRLEQIKKDVPDDISLNIGLDQTRFIKKSILEVQETLMIAFLLVVMIIYAFFRDWIIALRPLIDIPVSLIGAFFIMYLMGFSINVLSLLAVVLATGLVVDDGIVVTENIFKKMERGMNRYQAALAQGAFCNLATQEKSFSKVLRSLDPSNFTGLIAIPQ
;
A
#
# COMPACT_ATOMS: atom_id res chain seq x y z
N PHE A 1 -15.35 -29.90 7.11
CA PHE A 1 -14.55 -31.12 7.28
C PHE A 1 -14.82 -31.78 8.63
N TYR A 2 -14.60 -31.10 9.77
CA TYR A 2 -14.87 -31.62 11.12
C TYR A 2 -16.30 -32.15 11.36
N LYS A 3 -17.33 -31.47 10.85
CA LYS A 3 -18.73 -31.96 10.94
C LYS A 3 -18.98 -33.31 10.23
N ARG A 4 -18.18 -33.67 9.21
CA ARG A 4 -18.31 -34.96 8.51
C ARG A 4 -17.53 -36.09 9.20
N LEU A 5 -16.51 -35.74 9.99
CA LEU A 5 -15.71 -36.68 10.79
C LEU A 5 -16.48 -37.20 12.01
N GLU A 6 -17.30 -36.36 12.64
CA GLU A 6 -18.20 -36.76 13.74
C GLU A 6 -19.31 -37.72 13.28
N GLN A 7 -19.79 -37.59 12.05
CA GLN A 7 -20.80 -38.49 11.50
C GLN A 7 -20.23 -39.90 11.24
N ILE A 8 -18.99 -40.00 10.76
CA ILE A 8 -18.35 -41.29 10.44
C ILE A 8 -17.90 -42.02 11.72
N LYS A 9 -17.59 -41.30 12.81
CA LYS A 9 -17.30 -41.91 14.12
C LYS A 9 -18.50 -42.58 14.79
N LYS A 10 -19.73 -42.32 14.32
CA LYS A 10 -20.96 -42.86 14.91
C LYS A 10 -21.33 -44.26 14.40
N ASP A 11 -20.77 -44.68 13.27
CA ASP A 11 -21.11 -45.92 12.55
C ASP A 11 -20.00 -47.00 12.60
N VAL A 12 -18.94 -46.81 13.40
CA VAL A 12 -17.77 -47.73 13.45
C VAL A 12 -17.70 -48.43 14.82
N PRO A 13 -17.56 -49.78 14.87
CA PRO A 13 -17.53 -50.55 16.12
C PRO A 13 -16.33 -50.22 17.03
N ASP A 14 -16.51 -50.45 18.34
CA ASP A 14 -15.66 -50.03 19.48
C ASP A 14 -14.20 -50.55 19.48
N ASP A 15 -13.76 -51.30 18.47
CA ASP A 15 -12.47 -52.01 18.45
C ASP A 15 -11.39 -51.35 17.55
N ILE A 16 -11.68 -50.19 16.95
CA ILE A 16 -10.71 -49.48 16.08
C ILE A 16 -10.29 -48.15 16.71
N SER A 17 -9.06 -48.11 17.24
CA SER A 17 -8.40 -46.89 17.67
C SER A 17 -7.99 -46.04 16.46
N LEU A 18 -8.89 -45.18 15.98
CA LEU A 18 -8.61 -44.16 14.97
C LEU A 18 -7.66 -43.09 15.53
N ASN A 19 -6.36 -43.32 15.40
CA ASN A 19 -5.34 -42.32 15.70
C ASN A 19 -5.09 -41.48 14.43
N ILE A 20 -5.36 -40.17 14.51
CA ILE A 20 -5.22 -39.24 13.39
C ILE A 20 -3.73 -38.97 13.19
N GLY A 21 -3.07 -39.79 12.36
CA GLY A 21 -1.62 -39.77 12.19
C GLY A 21 -1.06 -38.51 11.51
N LEU A 22 -1.89 -37.71 10.82
CA LEU A 22 -1.45 -36.51 10.09
C LEU A 22 -2.55 -35.44 10.05
N ASP A 23 -2.75 -34.71 11.15
CA ASP A 23 -3.66 -33.55 11.18
C ASP A 23 -2.97 -32.30 10.60
N GLN A 24 -2.87 -32.23 9.27
CA GLN A 24 -2.33 -31.07 8.54
C GLN A 24 -3.10 -29.76 8.86
N THR A 25 -4.34 -29.86 9.36
CA THR A 25 -5.14 -28.70 9.77
C THR A 25 -4.53 -27.96 10.95
N ARG A 26 -3.90 -28.67 11.89
CA ARG A 26 -3.18 -28.06 13.02
C ARG A 26 -1.95 -27.30 12.54
N PHE A 27 -1.23 -27.87 11.58
CA PHE A 27 -0.07 -27.24 10.97
C PHE A 27 -0.47 -25.96 10.21
N ILE A 28 -1.52 -26.02 9.37
CA ILE A 28 -2.05 -24.86 8.64
C ILE A 28 -2.52 -23.75 9.59
N LYS A 29 -3.27 -24.09 10.65
CA LYS A 29 -3.70 -23.08 11.65
C LYS A 29 -2.51 -22.44 12.35
N LYS A 30 -1.48 -23.24 12.68
CA LYS A 30 -0.27 -22.73 13.33
C LYS A 30 0.53 -21.82 12.38
N SER A 31 0.70 -22.20 11.12
CA SER A 31 1.34 -21.36 10.10
C SER A 31 0.57 -20.06 9.85
N ILE A 32 -0.76 -20.07 9.88
CA ILE A 32 -1.57 -18.84 9.78
C ILE A 32 -1.32 -17.92 10.96
N LEU A 33 -1.26 -18.46 12.19
CA LEU A 33 -0.97 -17.68 13.38
C LEU A 33 0.45 -17.10 13.34
N GLU A 34 1.44 -17.88 12.94
CA GLU A 34 2.83 -17.44 12.77
C GLU A 34 2.97 -16.36 11.69
N VAL A 35 2.26 -16.49 10.56
CA VAL A 35 2.20 -15.46 9.51
C VAL A 35 1.54 -14.19 10.05
N GLN A 36 0.45 -14.30 10.81
CA GLN A 36 -0.21 -13.13 11.41
C GLN A 36 0.70 -12.40 12.40
N GLU A 37 1.45 -13.13 13.23
CA GLU A 37 2.42 -12.54 14.15
C GLU A 37 3.54 -11.81 13.40
N THR A 38 4.09 -12.45 12.37
CA THR A 38 5.12 -11.85 11.52
C THR A 38 4.62 -10.58 10.83
N LEU A 39 3.38 -10.58 10.32
CA LEU A 39 2.74 -9.41 9.71
C LEU A 39 2.56 -8.27 10.72
N MET A 40 2.15 -8.57 11.96
CA MET A 40 2.05 -7.57 13.03
C MET A 40 3.41 -6.95 13.36
N ILE A 41 4.45 -7.77 13.51
CA ILE A 41 5.81 -7.29 13.79
C ILE A 41 6.33 -6.43 12.63
N ALA A 42 6.15 -6.89 11.40
CA ALA A 42 6.55 -6.14 10.20
C ALA A 42 5.83 -4.80 10.11
N PHE A 43 4.52 -4.77 10.34
CA PHE A 43 3.74 -3.53 10.35
C PHE A 43 4.25 -2.55 11.41
N LEU A 44 4.51 -3.03 12.63
CA LEU A 44 5.01 -2.21 13.72
C LEU A 44 6.40 -1.63 13.40
N LEU A 45 7.28 -2.42 12.79
CA LEU A 45 8.60 -1.98 12.32
C LEU A 45 8.49 -0.90 11.23
N VAL A 46 7.58 -1.05 10.27
CA VAL A 46 7.33 -0.06 9.22
C VAL A 46 6.84 1.27 9.82
N VAL A 47 5.91 1.21 10.77
CA VAL A 47 5.45 2.43 11.47
C VAL A 47 6.60 3.07 12.26
N MET A 48 7.43 2.27 12.93
CA MET A 48 8.56 2.76 13.72
C MET A 48 9.62 3.45 12.86
N ILE A 49 9.98 2.87 11.71
CA ILE A 49 10.98 3.48 10.82
C ILE A 49 10.45 4.77 10.19
N ILE A 50 9.19 4.80 9.73
CA ILE A 50 8.56 6.01 9.21
C ILE A 50 8.54 7.11 10.29
N TYR A 51 8.14 6.76 11.52
CA TYR A 51 8.18 7.69 12.64
C TYR A 51 9.59 8.22 12.93
N ALA A 52 10.61 7.37 12.88
CA ALA A 52 12.00 7.76 13.10
C ALA A 52 12.51 8.75 12.03
N PHE A 53 12.10 8.59 10.77
CA PHE A 53 12.49 9.48 9.68
C PHE A 53 11.80 10.86 9.78
N PHE A 54 10.50 10.89 10.06
CA PHE A 54 9.73 12.15 10.01
C PHE A 54 9.68 12.90 11.34
N ARG A 55 9.84 12.21 12.48
CA ARG A 55 9.78 12.77 13.85
C ARG A 55 8.49 13.54 14.20
N ASP A 56 7.47 13.46 13.34
CA ASP A 56 6.17 14.09 13.44
C ASP A 56 5.07 13.10 13.07
N TRP A 57 4.11 12.90 13.98
CA TRP A 57 3.04 11.90 13.85
C TRP A 57 2.14 12.13 12.62
N ILE A 58 1.84 13.40 12.31
CA ILE A 58 0.94 13.76 11.20
C ILE A 58 1.61 13.51 9.84
N ILE A 59 2.92 13.70 9.76
CA ILE A 59 3.67 13.50 8.50
C ILE A 59 3.90 12.01 8.28
N ALA A 60 4.20 11.25 9.35
CA ALA A 60 4.37 9.81 9.32
C ALA A 60 3.09 9.05 8.92
N LEU A 61 1.91 9.53 9.32
CA LEU A 61 0.62 8.87 9.02
C LEU A 61 0.21 9.00 7.54
N ARG A 62 0.73 10.01 6.83
CA ARG A 62 0.27 10.32 5.46
C ARG A 62 0.58 9.19 4.47
N PRO A 63 1.82 8.68 4.33
CA PRO A 63 2.10 7.55 3.44
C PRO A 63 1.35 6.27 3.83
N LEU A 64 1.12 6.06 5.13
CA LEU A 64 0.42 4.87 5.64
C LEU A 64 -1.03 4.78 5.15
N ILE A 65 -1.70 5.92 4.98
CA ILE A 65 -3.08 5.99 4.50
C ILE A 65 -3.14 6.21 2.99
N ASP A 66 -2.26 7.04 2.42
CA ASP A 66 -2.30 7.37 0.99
C ASP A 66 -2.01 6.15 0.11
N ILE A 67 -1.07 5.28 0.49
CA ILE A 67 -0.73 4.07 -0.28
C ILE A 67 -1.95 3.14 -0.45
N PRO A 68 -2.64 2.67 0.62
CA PRO A 68 -3.79 1.78 0.46
C PRO A 68 -4.97 2.47 -0.24
N VAL A 69 -5.24 3.75 0.05
CA VAL A 69 -6.32 4.49 -0.61
C VAL A 69 -6.09 4.62 -2.12
N SER A 70 -4.86 4.97 -2.52
CA SER A 70 -4.48 5.09 -3.94
C SER A 70 -4.59 3.75 -4.67
N LEU A 71 -4.16 2.66 -4.04
CA LEU A 71 -4.22 1.32 -4.62
C LEU A 71 -5.67 0.84 -4.81
N ILE A 72 -6.53 1.05 -3.80
CA ILE A 72 -7.97 0.71 -3.90
C ILE A 72 -8.62 1.53 -5.01
N GLY A 73 -8.33 2.84 -5.09
CA GLY A 73 -8.85 3.70 -6.15
C GLY A 73 -8.42 3.25 -7.55
N ALA A 74 -7.14 2.91 -7.71
CA ALA A 74 -6.60 2.40 -8.97
C ALA A 74 -7.30 1.11 -9.40
N PHE A 75 -7.42 0.12 -8.51
CA PHE A 75 -8.12 -1.13 -8.82
C PHE A 75 -9.60 -0.94 -9.09
N PHE A 76 -10.26 0.00 -8.40
CA PHE A 76 -11.67 0.30 -8.62
C PHE A 76 -11.92 0.83 -10.02
N ILE A 77 -11.13 1.81 -10.47
CA ILE A 77 -11.24 2.36 -11.83
C ILE A 77 -10.90 1.29 -12.88
N MET A 78 -9.85 0.51 -12.63
CA MET A 78 -9.42 -0.55 -13.53
C MET A 78 -10.50 -1.64 -13.71
N TYR A 79 -11.20 -1.98 -12.62
CA TYR A 79 -12.35 -2.88 -12.63
C TYR A 79 -13.51 -2.32 -13.46
N LEU A 80 -13.85 -1.03 -13.30
CA LEU A 80 -14.91 -0.38 -14.09
C LEU A 80 -14.59 -0.32 -15.58
N MET A 81 -13.32 -0.12 -15.94
CA MET A 81 -12.86 -0.08 -17.34
C MET A 81 -12.67 -1.48 -17.95
N GLY A 82 -12.81 -2.56 -17.17
CA GLY A 82 -12.60 -3.92 -17.64
C GLY A 82 -11.13 -4.24 -17.97
N PHE A 83 -10.18 -3.50 -17.40
CA PHE A 83 -8.76 -3.74 -17.59
C PHE A 83 -8.29 -4.95 -16.76
N SER A 84 -7.45 -5.78 -17.36
CA SER A 84 -6.87 -6.96 -16.69
C SER A 84 -5.63 -6.58 -15.88
N ILE A 85 -5.40 -7.30 -14.78
CA ILE A 85 -4.17 -7.18 -13.99
C ILE A 85 -3.06 -7.94 -14.73
N ASN A 86 -2.15 -7.21 -15.35
CA ASN A 86 -0.94 -7.73 -15.95
C ASN A 86 0.31 -7.02 -15.38
N VAL A 87 1.50 -7.46 -15.78
CA VAL A 87 2.75 -6.87 -15.28
C VAL A 87 2.86 -5.38 -15.64
N LEU A 88 2.44 -4.98 -16.85
CA LEU A 88 2.46 -3.58 -17.28
C LEU A 88 1.52 -2.71 -16.46
N SER A 89 0.29 -3.18 -16.18
CA SER A 89 -0.66 -2.45 -15.34
C SER A 89 -0.18 -2.37 -13.89
N LEU A 90 0.48 -3.43 -13.38
CA LEU A 90 1.06 -3.40 -12.05
C LEU A 90 2.18 -2.36 -11.95
N LEU A 91 3.07 -2.31 -12.95
CA LEU A 91 4.12 -1.29 -13.04
C LEU A 91 3.51 0.13 -13.11
N ALA A 92 2.47 0.32 -13.92
CA ALA A 92 1.77 1.60 -14.02
C ALA A 92 1.14 2.02 -12.68
N VAL A 93 0.49 1.08 -11.96
CA VAL A 93 -0.09 1.34 -10.64
C VAL A 93 0.99 1.69 -9.63
N VAL A 94 2.12 0.97 -9.59
CA VAL A 94 3.23 1.27 -8.68
C VAL A 94 3.80 2.67 -8.95
N LEU A 95 4.07 3.02 -10.21
CA LEU A 95 4.55 4.36 -10.58
C LEU A 95 3.52 5.45 -10.22
N ALA A 96 2.24 5.22 -10.53
CA ALA A 96 1.17 6.15 -10.21
C ALA A 96 1.03 6.37 -8.70
N THR A 97 1.09 5.31 -7.89
CA THR A 97 1.01 5.41 -6.43
C THR A 97 2.16 6.26 -5.86
N GLY A 98 3.39 6.12 -6.38
CA GLY A 98 4.53 6.95 -6.00
C GLY A 98 4.33 8.43 -6.31
N LEU A 99 3.83 8.75 -7.50
CA LEU A 99 3.55 10.13 -7.91
C LEU A 99 2.51 10.82 -7.00
N VAL A 100 1.44 10.10 -6.64
CA VAL A 100 0.38 10.61 -5.76
C VAL A 100 0.89 10.87 -4.34
N VAL A 101 1.67 9.93 -3.78
CA VAL A 101 2.20 10.05 -2.42
C VAL A 101 3.18 11.21 -2.32
N ASP A 102 4.05 11.39 -3.31
CA ASP A 102 5.01 12.50 -3.34
C ASP A 102 4.33 13.88 -3.29
N ASP A 103 3.23 14.05 -4.05
CA ASP A 103 2.48 15.30 -4.07
C ASP A 103 1.81 15.57 -2.71
N GLY A 104 1.28 14.52 -2.09
CA GLY A 104 0.83 14.57 -0.70
C GLY A 104 1.95 15.08 0.22
N ILE A 105 3.12 14.44 0.22
CA ILE A 105 4.21 14.79 1.13
C ILE A 105 4.67 16.25 0.95
N VAL A 106 4.90 16.68 -0.29
CA VAL A 106 5.40 18.03 -0.62
C VAL A 106 4.46 19.13 -0.12
N VAL A 107 3.14 18.92 -0.18
CA VAL A 107 2.17 19.92 0.30
C VAL A 107 2.33 20.15 1.80
N THR A 108 2.44 19.09 2.60
CA THR A 108 2.62 19.23 4.05
C THR A 108 4.00 19.72 4.44
N GLU A 109 5.05 19.36 3.70
CA GLU A 109 6.37 19.95 3.89
C GLU A 109 6.33 21.47 3.69
N ASN A 110 5.60 21.96 2.68
CA ASN A 110 5.49 23.39 2.43
C ASN A 110 4.66 24.12 3.50
N ILE A 111 3.61 23.48 4.04
CA ILE A 111 2.87 24.01 5.19
C ILE A 111 3.80 24.10 6.40
N PHE A 112 4.61 23.06 6.65
CA PHE A 112 5.57 23.04 7.74
C PHE A 112 6.61 24.16 7.64
N LYS A 113 7.20 24.35 6.46
CA LYS A 113 8.12 25.46 6.17
C LYS A 113 7.49 26.84 6.39
N LYS A 114 6.18 26.99 6.12
CA LYS A 114 5.45 28.25 6.41
C LYS A 114 5.19 28.42 7.90
N MET A 115 4.91 27.35 8.63
CA MET A 115 4.75 27.39 10.09
C MET A 115 6.06 27.76 10.80
N GLU A 116 7.20 27.26 10.33
CA GLU A 116 8.52 27.64 10.85
C GLU A 116 8.85 29.13 10.65
N ARG A 117 8.28 29.75 9.61
CA ARG A 117 8.38 31.20 9.36
C ARG A 117 7.45 32.06 10.22
N GLY A 118 6.79 31.46 11.21
CA GLY A 118 5.95 32.16 12.19
C GLY A 118 4.48 32.30 11.79
N MET A 119 4.02 31.72 10.67
CA MET A 119 2.59 31.68 10.36
C MET A 119 1.85 30.69 11.27
N ASN A 120 0.68 31.10 11.78
CA ASN A 120 -0.20 30.21 12.53
C ASN A 120 -0.68 29.04 11.63
N ARG A 121 -0.83 27.83 12.18
CA ARG A 121 -1.21 26.59 11.47
C ARG A 121 -2.39 26.78 10.52
N TYR A 122 -3.41 27.51 10.97
CA TYR A 122 -4.61 27.79 10.17
C TYR A 122 -4.30 28.73 9.00
N GLN A 123 -3.55 29.82 9.23
CA GLN A 123 -3.14 30.74 8.17
C GLN A 123 -2.19 30.07 7.17
N ALA A 124 -1.26 29.24 7.63
CA ALA A 124 -0.36 28.48 6.76
C ALA A 124 -1.14 27.50 5.87
N ALA A 125 -2.13 26.80 6.44
CA ALA A 125 -3.00 25.89 5.70
C ALA A 125 -3.88 26.63 4.69
N LEU A 126 -4.43 27.80 5.05
CA LEU A 126 -5.31 28.59 4.18
C LEU A 126 -4.53 29.27 3.04
N ALA A 127 -3.37 29.84 3.35
CA ALA A 127 -2.44 30.40 2.37
C ALA A 127 -1.85 29.32 1.45
N GLN A 128 -1.69 28.09 1.93
CA GLN A 128 -1.33 26.96 1.08
C GLN A 128 -2.50 26.52 0.21
N GLY A 129 -3.70 26.35 0.79
CA GLY A 129 -4.89 25.86 0.09
C GLY A 129 -5.26 26.72 -1.12
N ALA A 130 -5.16 28.06 -1.00
CA ALA A 130 -5.40 28.98 -2.10
C ALA A 130 -4.37 28.84 -3.26
N PHE A 131 -3.13 28.47 -2.95
CA PHE A 131 -2.03 28.31 -3.92
C PHE A 131 -1.92 26.88 -4.49
N CYS A 132 -2.42 25.89 -3.75
CA CYS A 132 -2.22 24.46 -4.02
C CYS A 132 -3.03 23.96 -5.22
N ASN A 133 -4.22 24.51 -5.47
CA ASN A 133 -5.14 23.93 -6.45
C ASN A 133 -4.58 23.93 -7.89
N LEU A 134 -3.84 24.97 -8.29
CA LEU A 134 -3.28 25.08 -9.64
C LEU A 134 -1.82 24.63 -9.69
N ALA A 135 -0.99 25.06 -8.74
CA ALA A 135 0.44 24.74 -8.74
C ALA A 135 0.72 23.25 -8.48
N THR A 136 -0.09 22.58 -7.66
CA THR A 136 0.07 21.13 -7.40
C THR A 136 -0.42 20.33 -8.60
N GLN A 137 -1.50 20.75 -9.27
CA GLN A 137 -1.95 20.13 -10.51
C GLN A 137 -0.91 20.27 -11.63
N GLU A 138 -0.32 21.47 -11.79
CA GLU A 138 0.74 21.70 -12.77
C GLU A 138 2.00 20.88 -12.48
N LYS A 139 2.43 20.81 -11.21
CA LYS A 139 3.57 19.96 -10.80
C LYS A 139 3.30 18.48 -11.01
N SER A 140 2.10 18.02 -10.66
CA SER A 140 1.68 16.63 -10.86
C SER A 140 1.67 16.29 -12.34
N PHE A 141 1.06 17.14 -13.16
CA PHE A 141 1.03 16.98 -14.61
C PHE A 141 2.44 17.03 -15.23
N SER A 142 3.29 17.95 -14.80
CA SER A 142 4.68 18.04 -15.24
C SER A 142 5.51 16.82 -14.84
N LYS A 143 5.29 16.25 -13.65
CA LYS A 143 5.93 14.99 -13.23
C LYS A 143 5.46 13.82 -14.10
N VAL A 144 4.16 13.73 -14.36
CA VAL A 144 3.58 12.71 -15.26
C VAL A 144 4.19 12.83 -16.64
N LEU A 145 4.22 14.03 -17.22
CA LEU A 145 4.82 14.26 -18.54
C LEU A 145 6.30 13.89 -18.58
N ARG A 146 7.08 14.21 -17.54
CA ARG A 146 8.48 13.80 -17.43
C ARG A 146 8.64 12.29 -17.28
N SER A 147 7.74 11.63 -16.56
CA SER A 147 7.75 10.16 -16.43
C SER A 147 7.40 9.46 -17.75
N LEU A 148 6.66 10.14 -18.63
CA LEU A 148 6.23 9.67 -19.95
C LEU A 148 7.15 10.14 -21.09
N ASP A 149 8.23 10.87 -20.78
CA ASP A 149 9.17 11.37 -21.79
C ASP A 149 9.82 10.18 -22.53
N PRO A 150 9.67 10.07 -23.87
CA PRO A 150 10.26 8.99 -24.67
C PRO A 150 11.78 8.86 -24.48
N SER A 151 12.48 9.94 -24.12
CA SER A 151 13.92 9.91 -23.84
C SER A 151 14.28 9.00 -22.65
N ASN A 152 13.42 8.89 -21.64
CA ASN A 152 13.61 7.95 -20.51
C ASN A 152 13.46 6.48 -20.93
N PHE A 153 12.74 6.20 -22.01
CA PHE A 153 12.56 4.84 -22.55
C PHE A 153 13.51 4.52 -23.70
N THR A 154 14.25 5.50 -24.22
CA THR A 154 15.15 5.31 -25.37
C THR A 154 16.32 4.37 -25.02
N GLY A 155 16.75 4.33 -23.75
CA GLY A 155 17.74 3.35 -23.26
C GLY A 155 17.23 1.91 -23.14
N LEU A 156 15.91 1.69 -23.16
CA LEU A 156 15.29 0.37 -23.06
C LEU A 156 15.05 -0.28 -24.45
N ILE A 157 15.03 0.53 -25.51
CA ILE A 157 14.79 0.09 -26.90
C ILE A 157 16.13 -0.11 -27.65
N ALA A 158 17.26 0.25 -27.03
CA ALA A 158 18.59 -0.10 -27.52
C ALA A 158 18.85 -1.61 -27.31
N ILE A 159 18.24 -2.43 -28.15
CA ILE A 159 18.63 -3.83 -28.35
C ILE A 159 20.05 -3.77 -28.94
N PRO A 160 21.09 -4.26 -28.25
CA PRO A 160 22.39 -4.44 -28.89
C PRO A 160 22.19 -5.48 -30.01
N GLN A 161 22.46 -5.06 -31.26
CA GLN A 161 22.63 -5.99 -32.37
C GLN A 161 23.84 -6.89 -32.10
#